data_AF-A0A7S3S8L4-F1
#
_entry.id   AF-A0A7S3S8L4-F1
#
_cell.length_a   1.000
_cell.length_b   1.000
_cell.length_c   1.000
_cell.angle_alpha   90.00
_cell.angle_beta   90.00
_cell.angle_gamma   90.00
#
_symmetry.space_group_name_H-M   'P 1'
#
loop_
_entity.id
_entity.type
_entity.pdbx_description
1 polymer ?
#
loop_
_entity_poly.entity_id
_entity_poly.type
_entity_poly.pdbx_seq_one_letter_code
_entity_poly.pdbx_strand_id
1 'polypeptide(L)'
;LVALDTAWASFEHKYIAELIEIEEKARRLIVQAIEHERALQLLEAQHGDTEALQQLPEYCEELKRLVGCIAHLNSVANFRRKGRDDLGVDVLSDAVLTLRRCDGSEQGGEQDDSLAAARILATDVVESFAAMRDYLREVERCLERVDPHLCNNLGLVARLVDWEESWEVGTRYVQREKLLNGVCDLVSAIRVAQRLAPALTQMCDDCDVELFLVLPRIIWLRFLAEPREHRMELLRSLLPHRFGEQKDGSSVKPPRLWDAEVEGFVEKYHCTLQSLVGALQSSSAAGAMSADVVQKLAWEVLLKRVINGAGGKDICGSLAPGLGEQAKAAVEDLVHELERWSIELQRHCPEDWNQCSAILVQCLSGGSPKQKPVPFRV
;
A
#
# COMPACT_ATOMS: atom_id res chain seq x y z
N LEU A 1 -53.80 38.44 17.13
CA LEU A 1 -53.17 38.59 15.81
C LEU A 1 -51.86 39.35 15.97
N VAL A 2 -51.85 40.67 16.22
CA VAL A 2 -50.59 41.45 16.40
C VAL A 2 -49.58 40.84 17.39
N ALA A 3 -50.01 40.40 18.58
CA ALA A 3 -49.09 39.79 19.55
C ALA A 3 -48.50 38.44 19.10
N LEU A 4 -49.25 37.66 18.31
CA LEU A 4 -48.79 36.40 17.73
C LEU A 4 -47.78 36.68 16.61
N ASP A 5 -48.07 37.65 15.73
CA ASP A 5 -47.18 38.04 14.63
C ASP A 5 -45.85 38.57 15.17
N THR A 6 -45.86 39.39 16.22
CA THR A 6 -44.63 39.88 16.89
C THR A 6 -43.85 38.74 17.54
N ALA A 7 -44.53 37.80 18.21
CA ALA A 7 -43.87 36.66 18.83
C ALA A 7 -43.25 35.72 17.78
N TRP A 8 -43.97 35.47 16.67
CA TRP A 8 -43.51 34.68 15.55
C TRP A 8 -42.29 35.33 14.87
N ALA A 9 -42.36 36.62 14.52
CA ALA A 9 -41.25 37.34 13.93
C ALA A 9 -40.00 37.36 14.84
N SER A 10 -40.19 37.47 16.17
CA SER A 10 -39.08 37.39 17.13
C SER A 10 -38.45 36.00 17.18
N PHE A 11 -39.27 34.94 17.16
CA PHE A 11 -38.79 33.56 17.10
C PHE A 11 -38.04 33.30 15.78
N GLU A 12 -38.63 33.65 14.65
CA GLU A 12 -38.04 33.46 13.32
C GLU A 12 -36.72 34.21 13.18
N HIS A 13 -36.63 35.44 13.69
CA HIS A 13 -35.37 36.19 13.70
C HIS A 13 -34.28 35.48 14.53
N LYS A 14 -34.61 34.97 15.72
CA LYS A 14 -33.65 34.22 16.55
C LYS A 14 -33.22 32.91 15.88
N TYR A 15 -34.18 32.18 15.32
CA TYR A 15 -33.93 30.93 14.61
C TYR A 15 -33.01 31.14 13.40
N ILE A 16 -33.28 32.15 12.57
CA ILE A 16 -32.44 32.49 11.41
C ILE A 16 -31.05 32.95 11.87
N ALA A 17 -30.95 33.77 12.92
CA ALA A 17 -29.66 34.20 13.45
C ALA A 17 -28.82 33.02 13.97
N GLU A 18 -29.43 32.08 14.69
CA GLU A 18 -28.78 30.86 15.14
C GLU A 18 -28.34 29.97 13.98
N LEU A 19 -29.17 29.83 12.94
CA LEU A 19 -28.79 29.12 11.72
C LEU A 19 -27.59 29.77 11.05
N ILE A 20 -27.59 31.09 10.84
CA ILE A 20 -26.45 31.81 10.25
C ILE A 20 -25.19 31.56 11.08
N GLU A 21 -25.26 31.63 12.42
CA GLU A 21 -24.12 31.37 13.28
C GLU A 21 -23.61 29.93 13.10
N ILE A 22 -24.51 28.92 13.12
CA ILE A 22 -24.13 27.52 12.90
C ILE A 22 -23.49 27.32 11.53
N GLU A 23 -24.06 27.92 10.48
CA GLU A 23 -23.54 27.83 9.12
C GLU A 23 -22.16 28.47 9.00
N GLU A 24 -21.97 29.66 9.56
CA GLU A 24 -20.67 30.31 9.63
C GLU A 24 -19.67 29.42 10.37
N LYS A 25 -20.05 28.88 11.54
CA LYS A 25 -19.17 27.98 12.31
C LYS A 25 -18.73 26.76 11.52
N ALA A 26 -19.64 26.17 10.75
CA ALA A 26 -19.35 24.99 9.95
C ALA A 26 -18.48 25.31 8.72
N ARG A 27 -18.73 26.45 8.06
CA ARG A 27 -17.88 26.95 6.95
C ARG A 27 -16.50 27.39 7.42
N ARG A 28 -16.29 27.77 8.68
CA ARG A 28 -14.96 28.20 9.16
C ARG A 28 -13.85 27.18 8.88
N LEU A 29 -14.15 25.87 8.93
CA LEU A 29 -13.15 24.84 8.66
C LEU A 29 -12.62 24.90 7.22
N ILE A 30 -13.52 25.08 6.24
CA ILE A 30 -13.12 25.19 4.84
C ILE A 30 -12.43 26.53 4.56
N VAL A 31 -12.87 27.60 5.22
CA VAL A 31 -12.25 28.92 5.11
C VAL A 31 -10.81 28.88 5.61
N GLN A 32 -10.55 28.28 6.77
CA GLN A 32 -9.18 28.13 7.30
C GLN A 32 -8.28 27.32 6.36
N ALA A 33 -8.79 26.21 5.81
CA ALA A 33 -8.04 25.43 4.84
C ALA A 33 -7.70 26.25 3.57
N ILE A 34 -8.65 27.05 3.08
CA ILE A 34 -8.45 27.94 1.93
C ILE A 34 -7.40 29.03 2.25
N GLU A 35 -7.45 29.62 3.45
CA GLU A 35 -6.47 30.63 3.88
C GLU A 35 -5.03 30.07 3.88
N HIS A 36 -4.83 28.87 4.43
CA HIS A 36 -3.52 28.20 4.42
C HIS A 36 -3.08 27.79 3.01
N GLU A 37 -3.98 27.31 2.16
CA GLU A 37 -3.68 27.05 0.75
C GLU A 37 -3.22 28.31 0.01
N ARG A 38 -3.92 29.43 0.22
CA ARG A 38 -3.55 30.72 -0.37
C ARG A 38 -2.19 31.20 0.14
N ALA A 39 -1.90 31.03 1.42
CA ALA A 39 -0.59 31.35 2.00
C ALA A 39 0.53 30.54 1.33
N LEU A 40 0.33 29.23 1.14
CA LEU A 40 1.28 28.38 0.42
C LEU A 40 1.48 28.84 -1.03
N GLN A 41 0.41 29.16 -1.75
CA GLN A 41 0.51 29.67 -3.13
C GLN A 41 1.33 30.96 -3.21
N LEU A 42 1.18 31.87 -2.25
CA LEU A 42 1.94 33.10 -2.20
C LEU A 42 3.44 32.83 -1.98
N LEU A 43 3.78 31.89 -1.09
CA LEU A 43 5.16 31.46 -0.86
C LEU A 43 5.76 30.80 -2.11
N GLU A 44 5.00 29.91 -2.75
CA GLU A 44 5.37 29.24 -4.00
C GLU A 44 5.65 30.24 -5.13
N ALA A 45 4.77 31.24 -5.29
CA ALA A 45 4.92 32.30 -6.29
C ALA A 45 6.13 33.22 -6.05
N GLN A 46 6.53 33.42 -4.80
CA GLN A 46 7.66 34.28 -4.43
C GLN A 46 9.02 33.60 -4.64
N HIS A 47 9.13 32.29 -4.37
CA HIS A 47 10.42 31.60 -4.34
C HIS A 47 10.64 30.67 -5.53
N GLY A 48 9.59 30.24 -6.23
CA GLY A 48 9.63 29.50 -7.49
C GLY A 48 10.15 28.06 -7.40
N ASP A 49 11.41 27.88 -6.99
CA ASP A 49 12.07 26.58 -6.94
C ASP A 49 11.53 25.69 -5.81
N THR A 50 11.02 24.51 -6.20
CA THR A 50 10.37 23.54 -5.29
C THR A 50 11.34 22.97 -4.26
N GLU A 51 12.63 22.83 -4.59
CA GLU A 51 13.61 22.30 -3.63
C GLU A 51 13.98 23.32 -2.57
N ALA A 52 14.21 24.57 -2.98
CA ALA A 52 14.46 25.68 -2.07
C ALA A 52 13.25 25.93 -1.14
N LEU A 53 12.03 25.84 -1.67
CA LEU A 53 10.78 26.01 -0.91
C LEU A 53 10.67 25.05 0.27
N GLN A 54 11.04 23.78 0.09
CA GLN A 54 10.95 22.77 1.16
C GLN A 54 11.97 22.98 2.29
N GLN A 55 12.97 23.84 2.08
CA GLN A 55 13.92 24.21 3.12
C GLN A 55 13.47 25.45 3.90
N LEU A 56 12.46 26.18 3.42
CA LEU A 56 11.94 27.37 4.09
C LEU A 56 11.07 26.95 5.29
N PRO A 57 11.43 27.36 6.52
CA PRO A 57 10.65 27.01 7.71
C PRO A 57 9.18 27.48 7.62
N GLU A 58 8.95 28.67 7.05
CA GLU A 58 7.62 29.27 6.88
C GLU A 58 6.73 28.41 5.97
N TYR A 59 7.27 27.90 4.86
CA TYR A 59 6.56 27.00 3.96
C TYR A 59 6.22 25.67 4.65
N CYS A 60 7.17 25.09 5.37
CA CYS A 60 6.95 23.85 6.12
C CYS A 60 5.89 24.00 7.23
N GLU A 61 5.86 25.14 7.92
CA GLU A 61 4.85 25.44 8.94
C GLU A 61 3.46 25.68 8.33
N GLU A 62 3.36 26.40 7.20
CA GLU A 62 2.07 26.53 6.49
C GLU A 62 1.58 25.20 5.92
N LEU A 63 2.49 24.35 5.44
CA LEU A 63 2.15 23.00 4.96
C LEU A 63 1.58 22.14 6.09
N LYS A 64 2.21 22.18 7.28
CA LYS A 64 1.69 21.52 8.49
C LYS A 64 0.29 22.00 8.85
N ARG A 65 0.06 23.32 8.82
CA ARG A 65 -1.25 23.91 9.14
C ARG A 65 -2.31 23.48 8.15
N LEU A 66 -2.03 23.53 6.85
CA LEU A 66 -2.95 23.08 5.82
C LEU A 66 -3.31 21.60 6.00
N VAL A 67 -2.31 20.74 6.19
CA VAL A 67 -2.53 19.30 6.42
C VAL A 67 -3.38 19.07 7.69
N GLY A 68 -3.10 19.81 8.76
CA GLY A 68 -3.92 19.78 9.98
C GLY A 68 -5.38 20.19 9.74
N CYS A 69 -5.62 21.23 8.92
CA CYS A 69 -6.96 21.62 8.51
C CYS A 69 -7.65 20.53 7.67
N ILE A 70 -6.94 19.88 6.75
CA ILE A 70 -7.49 18.79 5.93
C ILE A 70 -7.85 17.58 6.81
N ALA A 71 -6.97 17.21 7.74
CA ALA A 71 -7.22 16.13 8.71
C ALA A 71 -8.46 16.44 9.57
N HIS A 72 -8.63 17.70 10.00
CA HIS A 72 -9.82 18.11 10.75
C HIS A 72 -11.09 18.14 9.87
N LEU A 73 -10.99 18.59 8.62
CA LEU A 73 -12.08 18.48 7.65
C LEU A 73 -12.48 17.01 7.44
N ASN A 74 -11.51 16.10 7.41
CA ASN A 74 -11.74 14.67 7.26
C ASN A 74 -12.57 14.12 8.43
N SER A 75 -12.22 14.46 9.68
CA SER A 75 -12.98 13.97 10.84
C SER A 75 -14.40 14.50 10.97
N VAL A 76 -14.70 15.64 10.34
CA VAL A 76 -16.05 16.23 10.38
C VAL A 76 -16.90 15.85 9.16
N ALA A 77 -16.31 15.77 7.97
CA ALA A 77 -17.06 15.62 6.72
C ALA A 77 -17.04 14.19 6.15
N ASN A 78 -16.01 13.39 6.44
CA ASN A 78 -15.86 12.07 5.85
C ASN A 78 -16.62 10.97 6.62
N PHE A 79 -17.94 10.93 6.42
CA PHE A 79 -18.79 9.88 7.01
C PHE A 79 -18.70 8.52 6.30
N ARG A 80 -18.04 8.45 5.13
CA ARG A 80 -17.91 7.21 4.34
C ARG A 80 -16.77 6.33 4.81
N ARG A 81 -15.81 6.90 5.54
CA ARG A 81 -14.63 6.21 6.07
C ARG A 81 -14.59 6.41 7.59
N LYS A 82 -13.40 6.33 8.20
CA LYS A 82 -13.25 6.48 9.65
C LYS A 82 -13.26 7.96 10.08
N GLY A 83 -12.97 8.89 9.15
CA GLY A 83 -12.86 10.31 9.49
C GLY A 83 -11.64 10.56 10.38
N ARG A 84 -10.48 10.04 9.99
CA ARG A 84 -9.23 10.17 10.74
C ARG A 84 -8.71 11.60 10.73
N ASP A 85 -8.24 12.08 11.88
CA ASP A 85 -7.57 13.37 12.06
C ASP A 85 -6.10 13.24 12.50
N ASP A 86 -5.58 12.01 12.59
CA ASP A 86 -4.23 11.69 13.06
C ASP A 86 -3.18 11.55 11.95
N LEU A 87 -3.55 11.87 10.70
CA LEU A 87 -2.68 11.76 9.52
C LEU A 87 -1.89 13.07 9.31
N GLY A 88 -0.58 13.03 9.58
CA GLY A 88 0.29 14.21 9.64
C GLY A 88 1.12 14.51 8.38
N VAL A 89 1.72 15.70 8.32
CA VAL A 89 2.55 16.17 7.18
C VAL A 89 3.78 15.31 6.91
N ASP A 90 4.20 14.54 7.90
CA ASP A 90 5.32 13.60 7.82
C ASP A 90 5.04 12.54 6.74
N VAL A 91 3.78 12.10 6.58
CA VAL A 91 3.38 11.17 5.52
C VAL A 91 3.68 11.75 4.13
N LEU A 92 3.31 13.01 3.90
CA LEU A 92 3.60 13.72 2.66
C LEU A 92 5.11 13.93 2.46
N SER A 93 5.82 14.28 3.54
CA SER A 93 7.27 14.51 3.49
C SER A 93 8.03 13.23 3.09
N ASP A 94 7.69 12.09 3.70
CA ASP A 94 8.28 10.79 3.40
C ASP A 94 7.94 10.30 1.98
N ALA A 95 6.72 10.60 1.50
CA ALA A 95 6.34 10.33 0.11
C ALA A 95 7.17 11.14 -0.89
N VAL A 96 7.35 12.45 -0.66
CA VAL A 96 8.19 13.30 -1.51
C VAL A 96 9.66 12.83 -1.50
N LEU A 97 10.20 12.49 -0.33
CA LEU A 97 11.55 11.92 -0.22
C LEU A 97 11.69 10.59 -0.97
N THR A 98 10.66 9.74 -0.90
CA THR A 98 10.61 8.47 -1.63
C THR A 98 10.61 8.69 -3.14
N LEU A 99 9.83 9.65 -3.66
CA LEU A 99 9.81 9.98 -5.09
C LEU A 99 11.17 10.50 -5.57
N ARG A 100 11.81 11.39 -4.80
CA ARG A 100 13.17 11.86 -5.12
C ARG A 100 14.19 10.73 -5.21
N ARG A 101 14.11 9.76 -4.29
CA ARG A 101 14.95 8.56 -4.33
C ARG A 101 14.72 7.75 -5.60
N CYS A 102 13.45 7.62 -6.03
CA CYS A 102 13.11 6.94 -7.28
C CYS A 102 13.66 7.70 -8.50
N ASP A 103 13.51 9.03 -8.54
CA ASP A 103 13.99 9.87 -9.65
C ASP A 103 15.52 9.84 -9.78
N GLY A 104 16.24 9.86 -8.66
CA GLY A 104 17.70 9.74 -8.65
C GLY A 104 18.21 8.40 -9.19
N SER A 105 17.47 7.31 -8.97
CA SER A 105 17.79 5.99 -9.51
C SER A 105 17.59 5.91 -11.03
N GLU A 106 16.49 6.48 -11.55
CA GLU A 106 16.21 6.50 -13.00
C GLU A 106 17.23 7.33 -13.80
N GLN A 107 17.70 8.45 -13.24
CA GLN A 107 18.75 9.26 -13.86
C GLN A 107 20.09 8.52 -13.96
N GLY A 108 20.32 7.52 -13.11
CA GLY A 108 21.47 6.61 -13.17
C GLY A 108 21.41 5.59 -14.32
N GLY A 109 20.32 5.54 -15.10
CA GLY A 109 20.15 4.62 -16.23
C GLY A 109 19.73 3.20 -15.84
N GLU A 110 19.50 2.94 -14.56
CA GLU A 110 18.90 1.69 -14.09
C GLU A 110 17.38 1.88 -14.11
N GLN A 111 16.71 1.21 -15.06
CA GLN A 111 15.26 1.05 -14.99
C GLN A 111 14.97 0.07 -13.85
N ASP A 112 14.97 0.59 -12.64
CA ASP A 112 14.86 -0.22 -11.45
C ASP A 112 13.39 -0.55 -11.18
N ASP A 113 12.95 -1.69 -11.75
CA ASP A 113 11.68 -2.34 -11.44
C ASP A 113 11.45 -2.47 -9.92
N SER A 114 12.53 -2.48 -9.12
CA SER A 114 12.46 -2.59 -7.66
C SER A 114 11.80 -1.37 -7.00
N LEU A 115 11.94 -0.16 -7.57
CA LEU A 115 11.37 1.05 -6.99
C LEU A 115 9.99 1.42 -7.54
N ALA A 116 9.47 0.67 -8.52
CA ALA A 116 8.18 0.96 -9.14
C ALA A 116 7.02 0.98 -8.13
N ALA A 117 7.00 0.02 -7.18
CA ALA A 117 5.97 -0.01 -6.14
C ALA A 117 6.06 1.19 -5.19
N ALA A 118 7.28 1.55 -4.77
CA ALA A 118 7.50 2.74 -3.93
C ALA A 118 7.07 4.02 -4.63
N ARG A 119 7.38 4.17 -5.92
CA ARG A 119 6.95 5.30 -6.74
C ARG A 119 5.43 5.39 -6.80
N ILE A 120 4.72 4.29 -7.06
CA ILE A 120 3.24 4.27 -7.14
C ILE A 120 2.63 4.74 -5.81
N LEU A 121 3.02 4.12 -4.68
CA LEU A 121 2.43 4.44 -3.38
C LEU A 121 2.73 5.88 -2.93
N ALA A 122 3.95 6.37 -3.18
CA ALA A 122 4.31 7.74 -2.85
C ALA A 122 3.62 8.77 -3.77
N THR A 123 3.45 8.44 -5.05
CA THR A 123 2.70 9.28 -6.00
C THR A 123 1.27 9.44 -5.55
N ASP A 124 0.62 8.37 -5.06
CA ASP A 124 -0.77 8.43 -4.60
C ASP A 124 -0.97 9.42 -3.44
N VAL A 125 -0.06 9.42 -2.47
CA VAL A 125 -0.06 10.37 -1.35
C VAL A 125 0.07 11.82 -1.85
N VAL A 126 1.05 12.08 -2.73
CA VAL A 126 1.34 13.43 -3.24
C VAL A 126 0.19 13.95 -4.10
N GLU A 127 -0.33 13.13 -4.99
CA GLU A 127 -1.42 13.50 -5.89
C GLU A 127 -2.76 13.66 -5.16
N SER A 128 -3.07 12.83 -4.15
CA SER A 128 -4.30 13.02 -3.36
C SER A 128 -4.25 14.33 -2.57
N PHE A 129 -3.07 14.70 -2.06
CA PHE A 129 -2.85 16.03 -1.46
C PHE A 129 -2.99 17.17 -2.49
N ALA A 130 -2.35 17.05 -3.66
CA ALA A 130 -2.48 18.05 -4.72
C ALA A 130 -3.94 18.21 -5.18
N ALA A 131 -4.68 17.12 -5.31
CA ALA A 131 -6.10 17.14 -5.67
C ALA A 131 -6.98 17.83 -4.60
N MET A 132 -6.63 17.70 -3.32
CA MET A 132 -7.29 18.45 -2.24
C MET A 132 -6.99 19.94 -2.34
N ARG A 133 -5.73 20.33 -2.61
CA ARG A 133 -5.35 21.74 -2.84
C ARG A 133 -6.14 22.34 -4.00
N ASP A 134 -6.23 21.61 -5.11
CA ASP A 134 -7.01 22.04 -6.28
C ASP A 134 -8.49 22.22 -5.94
N TYR A 135 -9.07 21.32 -5.16
CA TYR A 135 -10.44 21.46 -4.67
C TYR A 135 -10.63 22.73 -3.83
N LEU A 136 -9.72 23.02 -2.89
CA LEU A 136 -9.81 24.24 -2.06
C LEU A 136 -9.75 25.52 -2.91
N ARG A 137 -8.91 25.55 -3.94
CA ARG A 137 -8.81 26.67 -4.91
C ARG A 137 -10.10 26.86 -5.72
N GLU A 138 -10.76 25.77 -6.08
CA GLU A 138 -12.06 25.83 -6.76
C GLU A 138 -13.15 26.36 -5.83
N VAL A 139 -13.19 25.87 -4.60
CA VAL A 139 -14.18 26.29 -3.59
C VAL A 139 -14.01 27.74 -3.18
N GLU A 140 -12.78 28.27 -3.09
CA GLU A 140 -12.52 29.69 -2.79
C GLU A 140 -13.34 30.63 -3.69
N ARG A 141 -13.54 30.25 -4.95
CA ARG A 141 -14.27 31.06 -5.94
C ARG A 141 -15.78 31.07 -5.77
N CYS A 142 -16.33 30.17 -4.95
CA CYS A 142 -17.77 29.99 -4.79
C CYS A 142 -18.14 29.47 -3.40
N LEU A 143 -17.49 30.02 -2.37
CA LEU A 143 -17.64 29.61 -0.98
C LEU A 143 -19.10 29.65 -0.51
N GLU A 144 -19.90 30.58 -1.03
CA GLU A 144 -21.33 30.72 -0.76
C GLU A 144 -22.17 29.50 -1.18
N ARG A 145 -21.66 28.68 -2.11
CA ARG A 145 -22.34 27.48 -2.63
C ARG A 145 -22.04 26.21 -1.84
N VAL A 146 -21.07 26.25 -0.92
CA VAL A 146 -20.74 25.11 -0.06
C VAL A 146 -21.93 24.82 0.86
N ASP A 147 -22.34 23.57 1.02
CA ASP A 147 -23.32 23.20 2.04
C ASP A 147 -22.66 23.32 3.43
N PRO A 148 -23.23 24.06 4.38
CA PRO A 148 -22.73 24.14 5.75
C PRO A 148 -22.56 22.77 6.42
N HIS A 149 -23.41 21.80 6.08
CA HIS A 149 -23.22 20.40 6.45
C HIS A 149 -22.20 19.79 5.50
N LEU A 150 -20.93 19.84 5.89
CA LEU A 150 -19.80 19.53 5.02
C LEU A 150 -19.89 18.15 4.33
N CYS A 151 -20.52 17.17 4.98
CA CYS A 151 -20.77 15.83 4.44
C CYS A 151 -21.70 15.81 3.20
N ASN A 152 -22.53 16.84 2.99
CA ASN A 152 -23.38 16.95 1.80
C ASN A 152 -22.59 17.41 0.56
N ASN A 153 -21.38 17.95 0.74
CA ASN A 153 -20.52 18.36 -0.36
C ASN A 153 -19.82 17.15 -0.96
N LEU A 154 -20.47 16.49 -1.92
CA LEU A 154 -19.99 15.22 -2.52
C LEU A 154 -18.56 15.32 -3.07
N GLY A 155 -18.18 16.47 -3.63
CA GLY A 155 -16.82 16.74 -4.10
C GLY A 155 -15.79 16.73 -2.97
N LEU A 156 -16.08 17.42 -1.86
CA LEU A 156 -15.22 17.41 -0.65
C LEU A 156 -15.08 15.99 -0.11
N VAL A 157 -16.21 15.28 0.09
CA VAL A 157 -16.19 13.93 0.64
C VAL A 157 -15.40 12.98 -0.25
N ALA A 158 -15.55 13.06 -1.58
CA ALA A 158 -14.76 12.25 -2.50
C ALA A 158 -13.26 12.51 -2.37
N ARG A 159 -12.84 13.78 -2.24
CA ARG A 159 -11.43 14.15 -2.02
C ARG A 159 -10.90 13.69 -0.67
N LEU A 160 -11.70 13.80 0.38
CA LEU A 160 -11.32 13.36 1.72
C LEU A 160 -11.18 11.84 1.81
N VAL A 161 -12.04 11.08 1.12
CA VAL A 161 -11.93 9.62 1.04
C VAL A 161 -10.62 9.21 0.34
N ASP A 162 -10.33 9.77 -0.83
CA ASP A 162 -9.11 9.49 -1.60
C ASP A 162 -7.84 9.88 -0.83
N TRP A 163 -7.88 11.04 -0.16
CA TRP A 163 -6.83 11.51 0.73
C TRP A 163 -6.63 10.57 1.93
N GLU A 164 -7.69 10.23 2.67
CA GLU A 164 -7.59 9.32 3.83
C GLU A 164 -7.06 7.94 3.41
N GLU A 165 -7.55 7.37 2.30
CA GLU A 165 -7.08 6.06 1.79
C GLU A 165 -5.59 6.09 1.43
N SER A 166 -5.17 7.06 0.63
CA SER A 166 -3.78 7.19 0.19
C SER A 166 -2.84 7.45 1.38
N TRP A 167 -3.28 8.25 2.35
CA TRP A 167 -2.47 8.61 3.51
C TRP A 167 -2.41 7.48 4.56
N GLU A 168 -3.46 6.69 4.74
CA GLU A 168 -3.38 5.46 5.55
C GLU A 168 -2.34 4.47 4.97
N VAL A 169 -2.30 4.34 3.64
CA VAL A 169 -1.28 3.54 2.95
C VAL A 169 0.11 4.17 3.12
N GLY A 170 0.22 5.49 2.97
CA GLY A 170 1.45 6.25 3.19
C GLY A 170 2.03 6.01 4.59
N THR A 171 1.22 6.20 5.64
CA THR A 171 1.62 5.98 7.03
C THR A 171 2.09 4.55 7.28
N ARG A 172 1.40 3.57 6.69
CA ARG A 172 1.71 2.15 6.93
C ARG A 172 2.94 1.69 6.16
N TYR A 173 3.01 1.97 4.86
CA TYR A 173 3.99 1.37 3.96
C TYR A 173 5.11 2.34 3.60
N VAL A 174 4.82 3.61 3.29
CA VAL A 174 5.83 4.57 2.83
C VAL A 174 6.75 5.01 3.97
N GLN A 175 6.21 5.32 5.14
CA GLN A 175 7.00 5.76 6.30
C GLN A 175 7.83 4.63 6.93
N ARG A 176 7.48 3.36 6.67
CA ARG A 176 8.16 2.19 7.22
C ARG A 176 9.10 1.59 6.17
N GLU A 177 10.32 2.11 6.09
CA GLU A 177 11.31 1.76 5.05
C GLU A 177 11.48 0.24 4.85
N LYS A 178 11.60 -0.53 5.94
CA LYS A 178 11.74 -2.00 5.86
C LYS A 178 10.51 -2.66 5.23
N LEU A 179 9.31 -2.21 5.57
CA LEU A 179 8.07 -2.72 5.01
C LEU A 179 7.92 -2.32 3.54
N LEU A 180 8.25 -1.07 3.20
CA LEU A 180 8.28 -0.58 1.82
C LEU A 180 9.19 -1.44 0.94
N ASN A 181 10.42 -1.69 1.40
CA ASN A 181 11.39 -2.54 0.71
C ASN A 181 10.87 -3.98 0.56
N GLY A 182 10.15 -4.49 1.56
CA GLY A 182 9.47 -5.79 1.49
C GLY A 182 8.41 -5.85 0.39
N VAL A 183 7.58 -4.82 0.26
CA VAL A 183 6.57 -4.70 -0.81
C VAL A 183 7.24 -4.57 -2.18
N CYS A 184 8.27 -3.73 -2.31
CA CYS A 184 9.04 -3.55 -3.55
C CYS A 184 9.67 -4.85 -4.06
N ASP A 185 10.35 -5.59 -3.18
CA ASP A 185 10.95 -6.89 -3.51
C ASP A 185 9.88 -7.91 -3.94
N LEU A 186 8.74 -7.93 -3.24
CA LEU A 186 7.63 -8.82 -3.56
C LEU A 186 6.96 -8.49 -4.90
N VAL A 187 6.72 -7.21 -5.21
CA VAL A 187 6.17 -6.79 -6.50
C VAL A 187 7.13 -7.19 -7.63
N SER A 188 8.42 -6.97 -7.46
CA SER A 188 9.45 -7.40 -8.40
C SER A 188 9.44 -8.92 -8.60
N ALA A 189 9.31 -9.67 -7.50
CA ALA A 189 9.18 -11.12 -7.53
C ALA A 189 7.93 -11.60 -8.28
N ILE A 190 6.79 -10.95 -8.08
CA ILE A 190 5.53 -11.29 -8.77
C ILE A 190 5.63 -10.95 -10.26
N ARG A 191 6.26 -9.84 -10.65
CA ARG A 191 6.53 -9.53 -12.07
C ARG A 191 7.41 -10.58 -12.74
N VAL A 192 8.42 -11.10 -12.04
CA VAL A 192 9.20 -12.25 -12.51
C VAL A 192 8.30 -13.48 -12.66
N ALA A 193 7.41 -13.73 -11.70
CA ALA A 193 6.47 -14.85 -11.73
C ALA A 193 5.47 -14.76 -12.91
N GLN A 194 4.95 -13.56 -13.20
CA GLN A 194 4.08 -13.27 -14.35
C GLN A 194 4.75 -13.62 -15.68
N ARG A 195 6.04 -13.30 -15.83
CA ARG A 195 6.82 -13.68 -17.02
C ARG A 195 6.99 -15.20 -17.17
N LEU A 196 7.05 -15.93 -16.06
CA LEU A 196 7.23 -17.39 -16.05
C LEU A 196 5.91 -18.15 -16.19
N ALA A 197 4.80 -17.57 -15.75
CA ALA A 197 3.48 -18.17 -15.75
C ALA A 197 2.44 -17.13 -16.21
N PRO A 198 2.11 -17.07 -17.52
CA PRO A 198 1.15 -16.11 -18.06
C PRO A 198 -0.25 -16.18 -17.43
N ALA A 199 -0.62 -17.32 -16.85
CA ALA A 199 -1.85 -17.45 -16.07
C ALA A 199 -1.89 -16.46 -14.89
N LEU A 200 -0.75 -16.16 -14.25
CA LEU A 200 -0.67 -15.16 -13.18
C LEU A 200 -0.87 -13.73 -13.70
N THR A 201 -0.40 -13.43 -14.92
CA THR A 201 -0.70 -12.15 -15.56
C THR A 201 -2.20 -12.00 -15.76
N GLN A 202 -2.85 -13.02 -16.32
CA GLN A 202 -4.31 -13.01 -16.50
C GLN A 202 -5.06 -12.85 -15.17
N MET A 203 -4.63 -13.56 -14.11
CA MET A 203 -5.20 -13.42 -12.77
C MET A 203 -5.08 -11.99 -12.22
N CYS A 204 -3.96 -11.29 -12.50
CA CYS A 204 -3.77 -9.90 -12.09
C CYS A 204 -4.66 -8.95 -12.90
N ASP A 205 -4.73 -9.14 -14.22
CA ASP A 205 -5.50 -8.28 -15.13
C ASP A 205 -7.02 -8.39 -14.87
N ASP A 206 -7.50 -9.60 -14.57
CA ASP A 206 -8.92 -9.88 -14.32
C ASP A 206 -9.32 -9.72 -12.85
N CYS A 207 -8.37 -9.44 -11.94
CA CYS A 207 -8.56 -9.51 -10.49
C CYS A 207 -9.21 -10.84 -10.05
N ASP A 208 -8.72 -11.96 -10.59
CA ASP A 208 -9.27 -13.31 -10.35
C ASP A 208 -9.22 -13.66 -8.85
N VAL A 209 -10.25 -14.34 -8.34
CA VAL A 209 -10.31 -14.78 -6.94
C VAL A 209 -9.16 -15.74 -6.58
N GLU A 210 -8.65 -16.53 -7.54
CA GLU A 210 -7.50 -17.41 -7.37
C GLU A 210 -6.21 -16.63 -7.10
N LEU A 211 -6.12 -15.37 -7.56
CA LEU A 211 -4.98 -14.49 -7.26
C LEU A 211 -4.75 -14.39 -5.75
N PHE A 212 -5.82 -14.27 -4.96
CA PHE A 212 -5.76 -14.15 -3.50
C PHE A 212 -5.34 -15.45 -2.81
N LEU A 213 -5.41 -16.59 -3.49
CA LEU A 213 -4.84 -17.86 -3.03
C LEU A 213 -3.36 -17.99 -3.39
N VAL A 214 -2.94 -17.42 -4.54
CA VAL A 214 -1.57 -17.50 -5.04
C VAL A 214 -0.64 -16.49 -4.37
N LEU A 215 -1.09 -15.25 -4.16
CA LEU A 215 -0.26 -14.17 -3.60
C LEU A 215 0.38 -14.54 -2.24
N PRO A 216 -0.36 -15.02 -1.21
CA PRO A 216 0.27 -15.37 0.07
C PRO A 216 1.27 -16.52 -0.06
N ARG A 217 1.08 -17.43 -1.02
CA ARG A 217 2.04 -18.51 -1.29
C ARG A 217 3.33 -17.95 -1.89
N ILE A 218 3.25 -16.98 -2.80
CA ILE A 218 4.43 -16.29 -3.34
C ILE A 218 5.18 -15.52 -2.24
N ILE A 219 4.45 -14.85 -1.33
CA ILE A 219 5.05 -14.15 -0.17
C ILE A 219 5.88 -15.12 0.67
N TRP A 220 5.28 -16.24 1.07
CA TRP A 220 5.97 -17.27 1.84
C TRP A 220 7.14 -17.87 1.07
N LEU A 221 6.94 -18.25 -0.18
CA LEU A 221 8.00 -18.84 -1.00
C LEU A 221 9.20 -17.88 -1.12
N ARG A 222 8.96 -16.57 -1.25
CA ARG A 222 10.02 -15.55 -1.26
C ARG A 222 10.73 -15.37 0.07
N PHE A 223 9.99 -15.39 1.17
CA PHE A 223 10.61 -15.39 2.50
C PHE A 223 11.48 -16.63 2.73
N LEU A 224 10.98 -17.83 2.40
CA LEU A 224 11.70 -19.09 2.59
C LEU A 224 12.99 -19.16 1.77
N ALA A 225 12.97 -18.61 0.55
CA ALA A 225 14.14 -18.54 -0.31
C ALA A 225 15.29 -17.75 0.32
N GLU A 226 14.95 -16.66 1.00
CA GLU A 226 15.93 -15.78 1.60
C GLU A 226 15.24 -14.92 2.70
N PRO A 227 15.34 -15.35 3.97
CA PRO A 227 14.68 -14.72 5.13
C PRO A 227 15.33 -13.39 5.55
N ARG A 228 15.42 -12.41 4.64
CA ARG A 228 15.98 -11.08 4.92
C ARG A 228 15.04 -10.24 5.79
N GLU A 229 15.60 -9.22 6.42
CA GLU A 229 14.91 -8.36 7.38
C GLU A 229 13.63 -7.70 6.83
N HIS A 230 13.64 -7.16 5.60
CA HIS A 230 12.48 -6.50 5.00
C HIS A 230 11.34 -7.49 4.65
N ARG A 231 11.66 -8.72 4.21
CA ARG A 231 10.65 -9.77 3.96
C ARG A 231 10.05 -10.28 5.27
N MET A 232 10.89 -10.42 6.29
CA MET A 232 10.46 -10.75 7.64
C MET A 232 9.53 -9.66 8.20
N GLU A 233 9.83 -8.37 7.97
CA GLU A 233 8.96 -7.27 8.41
C GLU A 233 7.59 -7.32 7.73
N LEU A 234 7.55 -7.63 6.42
CA LEU A 234 6.29 -7.84 5.71
C LEU A 234 5.47 -8.99 6.31
N LEU A 235 6.08 -10.16 6.52
CA LEU A 235 5.38 -11.29 7.13
C LEU A 235 5.00 -11.02 8.60
N ARG A 236 5.85 -10.35 9.38
CA ARG A 236 5.52 -9.93 10.75
C ARG A 236 4.31 -9.02 10.77
N SER A 237 4.16 -8.14 9.78
CA SER A 237 2.98 -7.27 9.67
C SER A 237 1.68 -8.00 9.35
N LEU A 238 1.75 -9.25 8.89
CA LEU A 238 0.61 -10.09 8.51
C LEU A 238 0.38 -11.27 9.48
N LEU A 239 1.42 -11.71 10.17
CA LEU A 239 1.46 -12.85 11.10
C LEU A 239 2.29 -12.54 12.36
N PRO A 240 1.95 -11.50 13.13
CA PRO A 240 2.77 -11.05 14.26
C PRO A 240 3.04 -12.15 15.30
N HIS A 241 2.14 -13.11 15.52
CA HIS A 241 2.36 -14.19 16.49
C HIS A 241 3.48 -15.16 16.10
N ARG A 242 3.85 -15.23 14.81
CA ARG A 242 4.93 -16.11 14.30
C ARG A 242 6.30 -15.47 14.38
N PHE A 243 6.36 -14.15 14.49
CA PHE A 243 7.59 -13.37 14.49
C PHE A 243 7.68 -12.62 15.82
N GLY A 244 8.63 -13.03 16.67
CA GLY A 244 8.69 -12.57 18.06
C GLY A 244 8.60 -11.04 18.19
N GLU A 245 7.73 -10.57 19.08
CA GLU A 245 7.74 -9.18 19.51
C GLU A 245 9.06 -8.91 20.24
N GLN A 246 9.72 -7.82 19.87
CA GLN A 246 10.89 -7.33 20.59
C GLN A 246 10.42 -6.79 21.94
N LYS A 247 10.18 -7.68 22.91
CA LYS A 247 9.79 -7.28 24.25
C LYS A 247 10.99 -6.65 24.94
N ASP A 248 10.89 -5.34 25.17
CA ASP A 248 11.87 -4.55 25.90
C ASP A 248 12.05 -5.10 27.32
N GLY A 249 13.25 -5.60 27.60
CA GLY A 249 13.81 -5.73 28.95
C GLY A 249 13.50 -7.04 29.68
N SER A 250 14.42 -8.01 29.60
CA SER A 250 14.94 -8.82 30.74
C SER A 250 15.41 -10.23 30.37
N SER A 251 15.18 -10.69 29.13
CA SER A 251 15.66 -12.02 28.67
C SER A 251 17.14 -11.98 28.30
N VAL A 252 17.96 -12.81 28.97
CA VAL A 252 19.40 -13.02 28.70
C VAL A 252 19.64 -13.79 27.38
N LYS A 253 18.62 -14.43 26.81
CA LYS A 253 18.75 -15.12 25.52
C LYS A 253 18.46 -14.15 24.37
N PRO A 254 19.27 -14.15 23.29
CA PRO A 254 18.95 -13.39 22.10
C PRO A 254 17.55 -13.81 21.62
N PRO A 255 16.65 -12.86 21.34
CA PRO A 255 15.29 -13.16 20.93
C PRO A 255 15.35 -13.98 19.64
N ARG A 256 14.64 -15.12 19.61
CA ARG A 256 14.42 -15.85 18.36
C ARG A 256 13.63 -14.93 17.43
N LEU A 257 14.06 -14.83 16.17
CA LEU A 257 13.42 -13.95 15.18
C LEU A 257 12.01 -14.44 14.79
N TRP A 258 11.81 -15.76 14.82
CA TRP A 258 10.55 -16.45 14.55
C TRP A 258 10.41 -17.74 15.39
N ASP A 259 9.22 -18.33 15.40
CA ASP A 259 8.92 -19.54 16.17
C ASP A 259 9.52 -20.83 15.57
N ALA A 260 9.44 -21.95 16.31
CA ALA A 260 10.01 -23.22 15.86
C ALA A 260 9.28 -23.83 14.64
N GLU A 261 8.02 -23.45 14.39
CA GLU A 261 7.27 -23.95 13.23
C GLU A 261 7.76 -23.27 11.94
N VAL A 262 8.01 -21.96 11.99
CA VAL A 262 8.62 -21.23 10.87
C VAL A 262 10.03 -21.76 10.59
N GLU A 263 10.81 -22.05 11.64
CA GLU A 263 12.15 -22.65 11.50
C GLU A 263 12.09 -24.01 10.78
N GLY A 264 11.22 -24.91 11.22
CA GLY A 264 11.01 -26.20 10.54
C GLY A 264 10.54 -26.05 9.09
N PHE A 265 9.73 -25.03 8.80
CA PHE A 265 9.27 -24.77 7.44
C PHE A 265 10.39 -24.27 6.52
N VAL A 266 11.28 -23.41 7.05
CA VAL A 266 12.50 -22.97 6.35
C VAL A 266 13.40 -24.17 6.05
N GLU A 267 13.62 -25.07 7.02
CA GLU A 267 14.41 -26.29 6.81
C GLU A 267 13.81 -27.18 5.71
N LYS A 268 12.49 -27.41 5.75
CA LYS A 268 11.78 -28.20 4.74
C LYS A 268 11.91 -27.61 3.34
N TYR A 269 11.81 -26.30 3.20
CA TYR A 269 12.05 -25.60 1.93
C TYR A 269 13.46 -25.89 1.40
N HIS A 270 14.50 -25.75 2.23
CA HIS A 270 15.88 -25.99 1.82
C HIS A 270 16.13 -27.45 1.41
N CYS A 271 15.60 -28.42 2.17
CA CYS A 271 15.68 -29.84 1.80
C CYS A 271 14.99 -30.14 0.46
N THR A 272 13.82 -29.53 0.23
CA THR A 272 13.09 -29.67 -1.03
C THR A 272 13.87 -29.07 -2.20
N LEU A 273 14.41 -27.87 -2.03
CA LEU A 273 15.22 -27.19 -3.04
C LEU A 273 16.49 -27.97 -3.37
N GLN A 274 17.19 -28.51 -2.36
CA GLN A 274 18.37 -29.36 -2.56
C GLN A 274 18.02 -30.65 -3.32
N SER A 275 16.88 -31.27 -3.00
CA SER A 275 16.40 -32.47 -3.70
C SER A 275 16.10 -32.19 -5.17
N LEU A 276 15.48 -31.03 -5.47
CA LEU A 276 15.26 -30.56 -6.84
C LEU A 276 16.58 -30.30 -7.58
N VAL A 277 17.51 -29.58 -6.96
CA VAL A 277 18.83 -29.27 -7.56
C VAL A 277 19.59 -30.56 -7.87
N GLY A 278 19.63 -31.52 -6.94
CA GLY A 278 20.29 -32.82 -7.16
C GLY A 278 19.64 -33.64 -8.27
N ALA A 279 18.30 -33.64 -8.36
CA ALA A 279 17.58 -34.30 -9.44
C ALA A 279 17.84 -33.64 -10.81
N LEU A 280 17.88 -32.31 -10.87
CA LEU A 280 18.20 -31.56 -12.08
C LEU A 280 19.65 -31.80 -12.55
N GLN A 281 20.61 -31.83 -11.63
CA GLN A 281 22.02 -32.14 -11.93
C GLN A 281 22.22 -33.57 -12.43
N SER A 282 21.42 -34.51 -11.93
CA SER A 282 21.49 -35.93 -12.34
C SER A 282 20.86 -36.20 -13.71
N SER A 283 20.07 -35.25 -14.24
CA SER A 283 19.48 -35.38 -15.57
C SER A 283 20.55 -35.20 -16.65
N SER A 284 20.62 -36.14 -17.61
CA SER A 284 21.66 -36.21 -18.65
C SER A 284 21.79 -34.96 -19.53
N ALA A 285 20.79 -34.05 -19.50
CA ALA A 285 20.82 -32.77 -20.20
C ALA A 285 21.64 -31.68 -19.47
N ALA A 286 21.98 -31.88 -18.19
CA ALA A 286 22.53 -30.83 -17.32
C ALA A 286 24.07 -30.81 -17.21
N GLY A 287 24.79 -31.68 -17.92
CA GLY A 287 26.25 -31.90 -17.76
C GLY A 287 27.16 -30.68 -17.99
N ALA A 288 26.62 -29.51 -18.35
CA ALA A 288 27.36 -28.26 -18.55
C ALA A 288 26.74 -27.04 -17.84
N MET A 289 25.69 -27.19 -17.02
CA MET A 289 25.02 -26.05 -16.38
C MET A 289 25.75 -25.65 -15.09
N SER A 290 25.89 -24.34 -14.85
CA SER A 290 26.43 -23.85 -13.58
C SER A 290 25.45 -24.11 -12.42
N ALA A 291 25.98 -24.20 -11.20
CA ALA A 291 25.17 -24.39 -9.99
C ALA A 291 24.08 -23.31 -9.84
N ASP A 292 24.41 -22.06 -10.19
CA ASP A 292 23.49 -20.93 -10.14
C ASP A 292 22.29 -21.11 -11.10
N VAL A 293 22.55 -21.54 -12.34
CA VAL A 293 21.47 -21.77 -13.31
C VAL A 293 20.58 -22.92 -12.85
N VAL A 294 21.14 -24.00 -12.28
CA VAL A 294 20.32 -25.11 -11.75
C VAL A 294 19.47 -24.67 -10.57
N GLN A 295 20.03 -23.87 -9.65
CA GLN A 295 19.29 -23.32 -8.51
C GLN A 295 18.14 -22.42 -8.98
N LYS A 296 18.38 -21.59 -10.00
CA LYS A 296 17.34 -20.77 -10.63
C LYS A 296 16.23 -21.63 -11.25
N LEU A 297 16.57 -22.70 -11.97
CA LEU A 297 15.58 -23.62 -12.54
C LEU A 297 14.76 -24.32 -11.45
N ALA A 298 15.39 -24.75 -10.35
CA ALA A 298 14.69 -25.35 -9.22
C ALA A 298 13.69 -24.36 -8.60
N TRP A 299 14.08 -23.10 -8.45
CA TRP A 299 13.19 -22.02 -8.01
C TRP A 299 12.02 -21.81 -8.98
N GLU A 300 12.27 -21.78 -10.29
CA GLU A 300 11.23 -21.63 -11.31
C GLU A 300 10.21 -22.78 -11.27
N VAL A 301 10.67 -24.02 -11.01
CA VAL A 301 9.78 -25.18 -10.83
C VAL A 301 8.85 -24.97 -9.64
N LEU A 302 9.39 -24.57 -8.47
CA LEU A 302 8.58 -24.29 -7.28
C LEU A 302 7.57 -23.17 -7.54
N LEU A 303 8.02 -22.06 -8.12
CA LEU A 303 7.16 -20.91 -8.40
C LEU A 303 6.02 -21.25 -9.35
N LYS A 304 6.31 -21.96 -10.45
CA LYS A 304 5.26 -22.42 -11.37
C LYS A 304 4.32 -23.41 -10.70
N ARG A 305 4.81 -24.31 -9.84
CA ARG A 305 3.93 -25.23 -9.11
C ARG A 305 2.99 -24.50 -8.17
N VAL A 306 3.48 -23.49 -7.45
CA VAL A 306 2.68 -22.64 -6.54
C VAL A 306 1.56 -21.90 -7.27
N ILE A 307 1.84 -21.39 -8.47
CA ILE A 307 0.87 -20.63 -9.28
C ILE A 307 -0.20 -21.54 -9.88
N ASN A 308 0.17 -22.71 -10.38
CA ASN A 308 -0.77 -23.61 -11.07
C ASN A 308 -1.57 -24.52 -10.12
N GLY A 309 -1.22 -24.55 -8.83
CA GLY A 309 -1.88 -25.37 -7.81
C GLY A 309 -1.77 -26.88 -8.06
N ALA A 310 -2.35 -27.70 -7.17
CA ALA A 310 -2.18 -29.16 -7.18
C ALA A 310 -2.68 -29.86 -8.47
N GLY A 311 -3.70 -29.29 -9.12
CA GLY A 311 -4.39 -29.87 -10.29
C GLY A 311 -3.85 -29.46 -11.67
N GLY A 312 -2.84 -28.58 -11.74
CA GLY A 312 -2.23 -28.20 -13.01
C GLY A 312 -1.63 -29.39 -13.77
N LYS A 313 -1.56 -29.30 -15.12
CA LYS A 313 -0.82 -30.25 -15.96
C LYS A 313 0.59 -30.47 -15.37
N ASP A 314 1.20 -31.64 -15.60
CA ASP A 314 2.52 -32.02 -15.07
C ASP A 314 3.64 -31.05 -15.50
N ILE A 315 3.72 -29.90 -14.83
CA ILE A 315 4.67 -28.82 -15.09
C ILE A 315 6.08 -29.29 -14.74
N CYS A 316 6.20 -30.07 -13.67
CA CYS A 316 7.44 -30.72 -13.27
C CYS A 316 7.98 -31.61 -14.40
N GLY A 317 7.11 -32.40 -15.05
CA GLY A 317 7.46 -33.21 -16.22
C GLY A 317 7.86 -32.40 -17.45
N SER A 318 7.24 -31.23 -17.66
CA SER A 318 7.55 -30.37 -18.83
C SER A 318 8.91 -29.66 -18.75
N LEU A 319 9.34 -29.26 -17.55
CA LEU A 319 10.59 -28.52 -17.34
C LEU A 319 11.76 -29.44 -17.02
N ALA A 320 11.47 -30.61 -16.46
CA ALA A 320 12.46 -31.59 -16.07
C ALA A 320 11.95 -33.02 -16.35
N PRO A 321 11.90 -33.44 -17.63
CA PRO A 321 11.60 -34.82 -18.00
C PRO A 321 12.73 -35.72 -17.47
N GLY A 322 12.53 -36.27 -16.28
CA GLY A 322 13.58 -36.94 -15.50
C GLY A 322 13.65 -36.53 -14.03
N LEU A 323 12.80 -35.60 -13.58
CA LEU A 323 12.67 -35.29 -12.16
C LEU A 323 12.24 -36.57 -11.43
N GLY A 324 13.09 -37.05 -10.51
CA GLY A 324 12.83 -38.26 -9.76
C GLY A 324 11.54 -38.14 -8.95
N GLU A 325 10.79 -39.25 -8.82
CA GLU A 325 9.53 -39.30 -8.08
C GLU A 325 9.67 -38.80 -6.64
N GLN A 326 10.84 -38.99 -6.02
CA GLN A 326 11.15 -38.44 -4.70
C GLN A 326 11.17 -36.90 -4.68
N ALA A 327 11.78 -36.26 -5.68
CA ALA A 327 11.85 -34.80 -5.74
C ALA A 327 10.47 -34.19 -6.05
N LYS A 328 9.67 -34.87 -6.90
CA LYS A 328 8.26 -34.51 -7.11
C LYS A 328 7.46 -34.59 -5.82
N ALA A 329 7.56 -35.71 -5.10
CA ALA A 329 6.86 -35.88 -3.82
C ALA A 329 7.25 -34.81 -2.79
N ALA A 330 8.54 -34.45 -2.72
CA ALA A 330 9.00 -33.38 -1.84
C ALA A 330 8.42 -32.00 -2.22
N VAL A 331 8.32 -31.69 -3.52
CA VAL A 331 7.68 -30.46 -4.01
C VAL A 331 6.21 -30.43 -3.61
N GLU A 332 5.49 -31.53 -3.81
CA GLU A 332 4.08 -31.62 -3.42
C GLU A 332 3.90 -31.41 -1.93
N ASP A 333 4.70 -32.10 -1.11
CA ASP A 333 4.64 -31.97 0.36
C ASP A 333 4.97 -30.54 0.83
N LEU A 334 5.92 -29.86 0.19
CA LEU A 334 6.20 -28.45 0.45
C LEU A 334 5.01 -27.55 0.07
N VAL A 335 4.41 -27.77 -1.10
CA VAL A 335 3.28 -26.95 -1.58
C VAL A 335 2.05 -27.13 -0.70
N HIS A 336 1.73 -28.35 -0.25
CA HIS A 336 0.63 -28.58 0.69
C HIS A 336 0.85 -27.84 2.03
N GLU A 337 2.09 -27.82 2.53
CA GLU A 337 2.40 -27.06 3.75
C GLU A 337 2.34 -25.54 3.50
N LEU A 338 2.80 -25.08 2.34
CA LEU A 338 2.69 -23.69 1.91
C LEU A 338 1.22 -23.24 1.82
N GLU A 339 0.32 -24.12 1.37
CA GLU A 339 -1.12 -23.84 1.38
C GLU A 339 -1.66 -23.61 2.79
N ARG A 340 -1.27 -24.44 3.76
CA ARG A 340 -1.61 -24.26 5.18
C ARG A 340 -1.16 -22.89 5.68
N TRP A 341 0.10 -22.53 5.45
CA TRP A 341 0.67 -21.23 5.84
C TRP A 341 0.03 -20.05 5.12
N SER A 342 -0.35 -20.23 3.85
CA SER A 342 -1.07 -19.20 3.07
C SER A 342 -2.46 -18.92 3.61
N ILE A 343 -3.16 -19.94 4.11
CA ILE A 343 -4.48 -19.81 4.74
C ILE A 343 -4.35 -19.13 6.10
N GLU A 344 -3.34 -19.49 6.89
CA GLU A 344 -3.07 -18.84 8.17
C GLU A 344 -2.80 -17.34 7.99
N LEU A 345 -1.95 -16.98 7.02
CA LEU A 345 -1.63 -15.59 6.68
C LEU A 345 -2.88 -14.76 6.40
N GLN A 346 -3.82 -15.30 5.62
CA GLN A 346 -5.06 -14.60 5.27
C GLN A 346 -6.03 -14.48 6.44
N ARG A 347 -6.04 -15.46 7.35
CA ARG A 347 -7.05 -15.57 8.43
C ARG A 347 -6.65 -14.90 9.72
N HIS A 348 -5.36 -14.75 10.00
CA HIS A 348 -4.88 -14.22 11.27
C HIS A 348 -5.18 -12.71 11.41
N CYS A 349 -4.84 -11.93 10.39
CA CYS A 349 -5.11 -10.49 10.31
C CYS A 349 -5.77 -10.16 8.95
N PRO A 350 -7.07 -10.47 8.75
CA PRO A 350 -7.71 -10.36 7.44
C PRO A 350 -7.76 -8.92 6.93
N GLU A 351 -7.91 -7.92 7.80
CA GLU A 351 -7.88 -6.50 7.41
C GLU A 351 -6.51 -6.10 6.85
N ASP A 352 -5.43 -6.54 7.50
CA ASP A 352 -4.06 -6.27 7.09
C ASP A 352 -3.71 -6.98 5.78
N TRP A 353 -4.18 -8.21 5.63
CA TRP A 353 -4.07 -8.96 4.38
C TRP A 353 -4.82 -8.28 3.23
N ASN A 354 -6.07 -7.84 3.45
CA ASN A 354 -6.87 -7.16 2.43
C ASN A 354 -6.20 -5.86 1.98
N GLN A 355 -5.66 -5.08 2.92
CA GLN A 355 -4.91 -3.86 2.58
C GLN A 355 -3.63 -4.19 1.80
N CYS A 356 -2.85 -5.18 2.26
CA CYS A 356 -1.61 -5.59 1.61
C CYS A 356 -1.86 -6.10 0.18
N SER A 357 -2.85 -6.98 0.00
CA SER A 357 -3.19 -7.52 -1.32
C SER A 357 -3.73 -6.46 -2.28
N ALA A 358 -4.52 -5.50 -1.81
CA ALA A 358 -4.97 -4.36 -2.62
C ALA A 358 -3.77 -3.53 -3.12
N ILE A 359 -2.79 -3.26 -2.26
CA ILE A 359 -1.55 -2.55 -2.64
C ILE A 359 -0.73 -3.34 -3.65
N LEU A 360 -0.62 -4.66 -3.49
CA LEU A 360 0.09 -5.49 -4.47
C LEU A 360 -0.59 -5.42 -5.83
N VAL A 361 -1.91 -5.57 -5.90
CA VAL A 361 -2.68 -5.47 -7.15
C VAL A 361 -2.50 -4.09 -7.77
N GLN A 362 -2.58 -3.03 -6.99
CA GLN A 362 -2.36 -1.66 -7.45
C GLN A 362 -0.96 -1.46 -8.05
N CYS A 363 0.09 -1.92 -7.36
CA CYS A 363 1.47 -1.82 -7.82
C CYS A 363 1.75 -2.67 -9.08
N LEU A 364 1.07 -3.81 -9.21
CA LEU A 364 1.17 -4.68 -10.39
C LEU A 364 0.44 -4.12 -11.60
N SER A 365 -0.66 -3.41 -11.38
CA SER A 365 -1.47 -2.76 -12.43
C SER A 365 -0.89 -1.44 -12.93
N GLY A 366 0.19 -0.95 -12.31
CA GLY A 366 0.81 0.35 -12.65
C GLY A 366 0.12 1.56 -12.01
N GLY A 367 -0.61 1.34 -10.92
CA GLY A 367 -1.41 2.36 -10.24
C GLY A 367 -2.90 2.26 -10.60
N SER A 368 -3.75 2.66 -9.66
CA SER A 368 -5.19 2.73 -9.91
C SER A 368 -5.47 3.90 -10.84
N PRO A 369 -6.27 3.74 -11.92
CA PRO A 369 -6.74 4.90 -12.67
C PRO A 369 -7.56 5.76 -11.71
N LYS A 370 -7.00 6.88 -11.26
CA LYS A 370 -7.70 7.79 -10.37
C LYS A 370 -8.99 8.22 -11.05
N GLN A 371 -10.09 8.12 -10.33
CA GLN A 371 -11.38 8.55 -10.84
C GLN A 371 -11.21 10.00 -11.32
N LYS A 372 -11.62 10.25 -12.56
CA LYS A 372 -11.59 11.62 -13.11
C LYS A 372 -12.26 12.54 -12.10
N PRO A 373 -11.69 13.73 -11.83
CA PRO A 373 -12.28 14.71 -10.93
C PRO A 373 -13.78 14.78 -11.19
N VAL A 374 -14.58 14.43 -10.19
CA VAL A 374 -16.00 14.74 -10.26
C VAL A 374 -16.04 16.27 -10.27
N PRO A 375 -16.46 16.89 -11.38
CA PRO A 375 -16.49 18.35 -11.44
C PRO A 375 -17.35 18.84 -10.29
N PHE A 376 -16.97 19.96 -9.68
CA PHE A 376 -17.73 20.57 -8.60
C PHE A 376 -19.20 20.69 -9.02
N ARG A 377 -20.03 19.78 -8.50
CA ARG A 377 -21.48 19.75 -8.72
C ARG A 377 -22.11 20.21 -7.41
N VAL A 378 -22.81 21.32 -7.52
CA VAL A 378 -23.63 21.90 -6.45
C VAL A 378 -24.97 21.21 -6.41
#